data_AF-A0A831UBL4-F1
#
_entry.id   AF-A0A831UBL4-F1
#
_cell.length_a   1.000
_cell.length_b   1.000
_cell.length_c   1.000
_cell.angle_alpha   90.00
_cell.angle_beta   90.00
_cell.angle_gamma   90.00
#
_symmetry.space_group_name_H-M   'P 1'
#
loop_
_entity.id
_entity.type
_entity.pdbx_description
1 polymer ?
#
loop_
_entity_poly.entity_id
_entity_poly.type
_entity_poly.pdbx_seq_one_letter_code
_entity_poly.pdbx_strand_id
1 'polypeptide(L)' 'MVKFYDPRDEADQARVEAMLRARGIEYFLVPEPQEGIGPRQIHVAEEDLPAAEELLRKV' A
#
# COMPACT_ATOMS: atom_id res chain seq x y z
N MET A 1 8.73 -8.04 -4.23
CA MET A 1 7.63 -7.33 -3.54
C MET A 1 8.05 -7.08 -2.11
N VAL A 2 8.19 -5.81 -1.73
CA VAL A 2 8.63 -5.35 -0.40
C VAL A 2 7.48 -4.65 0.31
N LYS A 3 7.44 -4.68 1.64
CA LYS A 3 6.42 -3.97 2.42
C LYS A 3 6.57 -2.47 2.18
N PHE A 4 5.51 -1.82 1.72
CA PHE A 4 5.46 -0.39 1.44
C PHE A 4 4.65 0.35 2.50
N TYR A 5 3.45 -0.13 2.80
CA TYR A 5 2.52 0.56 3.69
C TYR A 5 1.70 -0.40 4.53
N ASP A 6 1.43 0.01 5.76
CA ASP A 6 0.58 -0.71 6.72
C ASP A 6 -0.61 0.19 7.06
N PRO A 7 -1.76 0.01 6.40
CA PRO A 7 -2.91 0.88 6.60
C PRO A 7 -3.49 0.74 8.00
N ARG A 8 -4.07 1.83 8.52
CA ARG A 8 -4.72 1.81 9.85
C ARG A 8 -6.13 1.24 9.82
N ASP A 9 -6.83 1.42 8.70
CA ASP A 9 -8.19 0.97 8.46
C ASP A 9 -8.43 0.80 6.94
N GLU A 10 -9.63 0.33 6.58
CA GLU A 10 -10.01 0.11 5.17
C GLU A 10 -10.07 1.41 4.36
N ALA A 11 -10.38 2.56 4.96
CA ALA A 11 -10.45 3.84 4.27
C ALA A 11 -9.05 4.35 3.91
N ASP A 12 -8.11 4.20 4.83
CA ASP A 12 -6.69 4.51 4.61
C ASP A 12 -6.08 3.56 3.58
N GLN A 13 -6.42 2.26 3.63
CA GLN A 13 -6.02 1.30 2.61
C GLN A 13 -6.53 1.73 1.22
N ALA A 14 -7.84 2.01 1.09
CA ALA A 14 -8.43 2.44 -0.16
C ALA A 14 -7.82 3.74 -0.71
N ARG A 15 -7.48 4.69 0.17
CA ARG A 15 -6.78 5.93 -0.19
C ARG A 15 -5.42 5.64 -0.80
N VAL A 16 -4.62 4.77 -0.17
CA VAL A 16 -3.28 4.43 -0.65
C VAL A 16 -3.33 3.61 -1.94
N GLU A 17 -4.25 2.64 -2.04
CA GLU A 17 -4.50 1.91 -3.28
C GLU A 17 -4.85 2.85 -4.45
N ALA A 18 -5.70 3.86 -4.22
CA ALA A 18 -6.06 4.83 -5.23
C ALA A 18 -4.86 5.67 -5.71
N MET A 19 -3.97 6.08 -4.80
CA MET A 19 -2.75 6.81 -5.14
C MET A 19 -1.79 5.98 -5.99
N LEU A 20 -1.58 4.71 -5.63
CA LEU A 20 -0.72 3.79 -6.39
C LEU A 20 -1.29 3.54 -7.80
N ARG A 21 -2.59 3.27 -7.90
CA ARG A 21 -3.29 3.10 -9.20
C ARG A 21 -3.21 4.34 -10.07
N ALA A 22 -3.40 5.53 -9.49
CA ALA A 22 -3.31 6.79 -10.24
C ALA A 22 -1.92 7.04 -10.83
N ARG A 23 -0.88 6.46 -10.23
CA ARG A 23 0.51 6.55 -10.71
C ARG A 23 0.94 5.37 -11.58
N GLY A 24 0.10 4.35 -11.73
CA GLY A 24 0.42 3.14 -12.47
C GLY A 24 1.39 2.21 -11.75
N ILE A 25 1.49 2.31 -10.42
CA ILE A 25 2.36 1.44 -9.60
C ILE A 25 1.58 0.17 -9.25
N GLU A 26 2.14 -0.98 -9.59
CA GLU A 26 1.57 -2.28 -9.23
C GLU A 26 1.78 -2.56 -7.73
N TYR A 27 0.76 -3.14 -7.10
CA TYR A 27 0.80 -3.45 -5.67
C TYR A 27 0.10 -4.77 -5.34
N PHE A 28 0.49 -5.35 -4.23
CA PHE A 28 -0.05 -6.58 -3.68
C PHE A 28 -0.56 -6.35 -2.28
N LEU A 29 -1.71 -6.96 -1.98
CA LEU A 29 -2.31 -6.95 -0.65
C LEU A 29 -1.94 -8.24 0.06
N VAL A 30 -1.20 -8.13 1.17
CA VAL A 30 -0.80 -9.25 2.01
C VAL A 30 -1.63 -9.22 3.29
N PRO A 31 -2.42 -10.27 3.60
CA PRO A 31 -3.15 -10.32 4.86
C PRO A 31 -2.17 -10.38 6.04
N GLU A 32 -2.52 -9.71 7.14
CA GLU A 32 -1.85 -9.93 8.42
C GLU A 32 -2.02 -11.39 8.88
N PRO A 33 -1.16 -11.89 9.80
CA PRO A 33 -1.22 -13.26 10.29
C PRO A 33 -2.54 -13.64 10.99
N GLN A 34 -3.43 -12.70 11.29
CA GLN A 34 -4.82 -12.96 11.69
C GLN A 34 -5.78 -12.60 10.55
N GLU A 35 -6.22 -13.62 9.82
CA GLU A 35 -7.24 -13.48 8.78
C GLU A 35 -8.51 -12.84 9.35
N GLY A 36 -8.91 -11.69 8.80
CA GLY A 36 -10.25 -11.11 9.00
C GLY A 36 -10.40 -10.03 10.08
N ILE A 37 -9.32 -9.53 10.70
CA ILE A 37 -9.42 -8.53 11.79
C ILE A 37 -8.89 -7.13 11.40
N GLY A 38 -8.26 -6.95 10.24
CA GLY A 38 -7.68 -5.65 9.87
C GLY A 38 -7.41 -5.45 8.37
N PRO A 39 -6.99 -4.23 7.98
CA PRO A 39 -6.58 -3.91 6.63
C PRO A 39 -5.36 -4.74 6.20
N ARG A 40 -5.20 -4.91 4.89
CA ARG A 40 -4.10 -5.70 4.31
C ARG A 40 -2.87 -4.83 4.12
N GLN A 41 -1.71 -5.39 4.41
CA GLN A 41 -0.43 -4.74 4.12
C GLN A 41 -0.27 -4.54 2.62
N ILE A 42 0.21 -3.37 2.23
CA ILE A 42 0.44 -3.03 0.83
C ILE A 42 1.92 -3.23 0.54
N HIS A 43 2.19 -4.08 -0.44
CA HIS A 43 3.52 -4.38 -0.95
C HIS A 43 3.65 -3.86 -2.39
N VAL A 44 4.83 -3.37 -2.75
CA VAL A 44 5.15 -2.89 -4.11
C VAL A 44 6.43 -3.55 -4.61
N ALA A 45 6.76 -3.41 -5.90
CA ALA A 45 8.06 -3.82 -6.40
C ALA A 45 9.16 -3.00 -5.72
N GLU A 46 10.33 -3.61 -5.48
CA GLU A 46 11.44 -2.90 -4.80
C GLU A 46 11.89 -1.66 -5.58
N GLU A 47 11.85 -1.73 -6.91
CA GLU A 47 12.13 -0.61 -7.81
C GLU A 47 11.11 0.53 -7.74
N ASP A 48 9.85 0.23 -7.41
CA ASP A 48 8.76 1.22 -7.30
C ASP A 48 8.67 1.83 -5.90
N LEU A 49 9.33 1.24 -4.90
CA LEU A 49 9.28 1.70 -3.52
C LEU A 49 9.59 3.20 -3.37
N PRO A 50 10.65 3.76 -4.01
CA PRO A 50 10.93 5.20 -3.91
C PRO A 50 9.79 6.07 -4.46
N ALA A 51 9.22 5.69 -5.60
CA ALA A 51 8.12 6.42 -6.23
C ALA A 51 6.84 6.34 -5.37
N ALA A 52 6.57 5.18 -4.76
CA ALA A 52 5.45 4.96 -3.86
C ALA A 52 5.61 5.80 -2.57
N GLU A 53 6.81 5.87 -1.99
CA GLU A 53 7.10 6.69 -0.81
C GLU A 53 6.93 8.20 -1.08
N GLU A 54 7.28 8.67 -2.28
CA GLU A 54 7.06 10.07 -2.66
C GLU A 54 5.57 10.47 -2.66
N LEU A 55 4.66 9.54 -2.95
CA LEU A 55 3.22 9.80 -2.93
C LEU A 55 2.72 10.10 -1.51
N LEU A 56 3.29 9.45 -0.49
CA LEU A 56 2.89 9.63 0.91
C LEU A 56 3.39 10.96 1.50
N ARG A 57 4.49 11.51 0.97
CA ARG A 57 5.09 12.76 1.48
C ARG A 57 4.39 14.03 0.99
N LYS A 58 3.50 13.94 0.00
CA LYS A 58 2.83 15.08 -0.64
C LYS A 58 1.41 15.34 -0.13
N VAL A 59 1.00 14.69 0.96
CA VAL A 59 -0.35 14.79 1.55
C VAL A 59 -0.29 15.47 2.91
#